data_AF-A0A9P6I3H8-F1
#
_entry.id   AF-A0A9P6I3H8-F1
#
_cell.length_a   1.000
_cell.length_b   1.000
_cell.length_c   1.000
_cell.angle_alpha   90.00
_cell.angle_beta   90.00
_cell.angle_gamma   90.00
#
_symmetry.space_group_name_H-M   'P 1'
#
loop_
_entity.id
_entity.type
_entity.pdbx_description
1 polymer ?
#
loop_
_entity_poly.entity_id
_entity_poly.type
_entity_poly.pdbx_seq_one_letter_code
_entity_poly.pdbx_strand_id
1 'polypeptide(L)'
;MTASTQSGSIDQGAGAATAQHFSFFQPPPFDPVQCIPKKDRDQIFGFAVSEANVVAHEPLANGGNHWTFYLTVASKSLGSDERRLVQLDCTPSGMPAGGGGSGSKVNIVVSLLDDQKFSRAQCICRMSIRELVTVDDFVDVITKHGRHKYVFDDKGRGCKKWVADQMNLFLETGVFVQEYDVKNAKKDMMFQWDNFQRVGDHSDWAVGVYYQ
;
A
#
# COMPACT_ATOMS: atom_id res chain seq x y z
N MET A 1 -68.86 -11.75 63.05
CA MET A 1 -67.58 -12.48 63.19
C MET A 1 -66.62 -11.84 62.19
N THR A 2 -65.87 -10.82 62.62
CA THR A 2 -64.42 -10.89 62.96
C THR A 2 -63.59 -11.28 61.72
N ALA A 3 -62.97 -10.31 61.02
CA ALA A 3 -61.58 -9.82 61.23
C ALA A 3 -60.54 -10.93 60.89
N SER A 4 -59.51 -10.75 60.05
CA SER A 4 -58.57 -9.64 59.99
C SER A 4 -57.74 -9.60 58.68
N THR A 5 -57.19 -8.41 58.48
CA THR A 5 -56.36 -7.78 57.44
C THR A 5 -54.88 -8.21 57.38
N GLN A 6 -54.22 -7.88 56.25
CA GLN A 6 -52.84 -7.39 56.01
C GLN A 6 -52.08 -8.24 54.97
N SER A 7 -51.24 -7.71 54.07
CA SER A 7 -50.67 -6.38 53.76
C SER A 7 -50.24 -6.43 52.27
N GLY A 8 -50.25 -5.35 51.50
CA GLY A 8 -49.19 -4.35 51.48
C GLY A 8 -49.15 -3.71 50.09
N SER A 9 -49.25 -2.38 50.08
CA SER A 9 -49.14 -1.51 48.91
C SER A 9 -47.68 -1.23 48.58
N ILE A 10 -47.30 -1.23 47.31
CA ILE A 10 -46.20 -0.40 46.81
C ILE A 10 -46.68 0.28 45.53
N ASP A 11 -46.79 1.60 45.65
CA ASP A 11 -46.95 2.60 44.61
C ASP A 11 -45.56 2.95 44.06
N GLN A 12 -45.42 3.06 42.73
CA GLN A 12 -44.34 3.71 41.97
C GLN A 12 -44.66 3.47 40.49
N GLY A 13 -44.92 4.48 39.65
CA GLY A 13 -44.10 5.66 39.46
C GLY A 13 -43.51 5.58 38.06
N ALA A 14 -43.80 6.59 37.24
CA ALA A 14 -43.56 6.69 35.81
C ALA A 14 -42.16 6.26 35.31
N GLY A 15 -42.13 5.68 34.10
CA GLY A 15 -40.92 5.50 33.31
C GLY A 15 -41.26 5.51 31.82
N ALA A 16 -41.35 6.70 31.23
CA ALA A 16 -41.38 6.86 29.78
C ALA A 16 -40.05 6.32 29.22
N ALA A 17 -40.12 5.22 28.46
CA ALA A 17 -38.97 4.64 27.80
C ALA A 17 -38.49 5.58 26.69
N THR A 18 -37.43 6.33 26.98
CA THR A 18 -36.64 7.05 25.99
C THR A 18 -35.99 6.02 25.07
N ALA A 19 -36.47 5.95 23.82
CA ALA A 19 -35.82 5.20 22.77
C ALA A 19 -34.38 5.74 22.60
N GLN A 20 -33.40 4.94 22.99
CA GLN A 20 -31.99 5.25 22.76
C GLN A 20 -31.75 5.25 21.26
N HIS A 21 -31.52 6.45 20.71
CA HIS A 21 -30.98 6.62 19.38
C HIS A 21 -29.59 6.00 19.35
N PHE A 22 -29.49 4.77 18.85
CA PHE A 22 -28.21 4.22 18.41
C PHE A 22 -27.77 4.99 17.18
N SER A 23 -26.87 5.95 17.37
CA SER A 23 -26.12 6.55 16.27
C SER A 23 -25.31 5.42 15.62
N PHE A 24 -25.73 4.99 14.43
CA PHE A 24 -24.92 4.11 13.59
C PHE A 24 -23.64 4.85 13.24
N PHE A 25 -22.56 4.57 13.97
CA PHE A 25 -21.23 5.03 13.60
C PHE A 25 -20.84 4.27 12.33
N GLN A 26 -20.92 4.96 11.19
CA GLN A 26 -20.25 4.48 9.98
C GLN A 26 -18.78 4.88 10.09
N PRO A 27 -17.84 3.92 10.14
CA PRO A 27 -16.43 4.26 10.10
C PRO A 27 -16.14 5.03 8.80
N PRO A 28 -15.20 5.98 8.83
CA PRO A 28 -14.83 6.72 7.64
C PRO A 28 -14.40 5.75 6.52
N PRO A 29 -14.69 6.08 5.25
CA PRO A 29 -14.21 5.30 4.13
C PRO A 29 -12.70 5.09 4.22
N PHE A 30 -12.26 3.88 3.90
CA PHE A 30 -10.84 3.55 3.86
C PHE A 30 -10.15 4.34 2.73
N ASP A 31 -9.16 5.16 3.09
CA ASP A 31 -8.30 5.85 2.14
C ASP A 31 -7.03 5.02 1.89
N PRO A 32 -6.90 4.37 0.72
CA PRO A 32 -5.78 3.47 0.46
C PRO A 32 -4.48 4.22 0.13
N VAL A 33 -4.50 5.50 -0.23
CA VAL A 33 -3.31 6.21 -0.71
C VAL A 33 -2.75 7.15 0.34
N GLN A 34 -1.72 6.68 1.03
CA GLN A 34 -1.01 7.42 2.06
C GLN A 34 0.17 8.18 1.47
N CYS A 35 0.40 9.42 1.91
CA CYS A 35 1.54 10.23 1.47
C CYS A 35 2.36 10.72 2.65
N ILE A 36 3.68 10.61 2.53
CA ILE A 36 4.65 10.97 3.57
C ILE A 36 5.72 11.90 2.94
N PRO A 37 5.89 13.13 3.43
CA PRO A 37 5.05 13.83 4.40
C PRO A 37 3.68 14.23 3.82
N LYS A 38 2.61 14.07 4.60
CA LYS A 38 1.23 14.35 4.17
C LYS A 38 1.00 15.80 3.73
N LYS A 39 1.69 16.76 4.36
CA LYS A 39 1.57 18.20 4.06
C LYS A 39 2.03 18.57 2.65
N ASP A 40 2.91 17.76 2.05
CA ASP A 40 3.53 18.06 0.76
C ASP A 40 2.92 17.19 -0.35
N ARG A 41 1.77 16.55 -0.11
CA ARG A 41 1.14 15.58 -1.02
C ARG A 41 1.04 16.10 -2.45
N ASP A 42 0.40 17.25 -2.64
CA ASP A 42 0.14 17.81 -3.97
C ASP A 42 1.45 18.12 -4.71
N GLN A 43 2.47 18.57 -3.97
CA GLN A 43 3.81 18.80 -4.52
C GLN A 43 4.49 17.49 -4.93
N ILE A 44 4.45 16.48 -4.06
CA ILE A 44 5.06 15.16 -4.31
C ILE A 44 4.45 14.51 -5.55
N PHE A 45 3.14 14.57 -5.67
CA PHE A 45 2.40 13.98 -6.77
C PHE A 45 2.68 14.72 -8.09
N GLY A 46 2.86 16.04 -8.03
CA GLY A 46 3.23 16.87 -9.18
C GLY A 46 4.69 16.78 -9.63
N PHE A 47 5.55 16.01 -8.95
CA PHE A 47 6.95 15.89 -9.38
C PHE A 47 7.08 15.10 -10.69
N ALA A 48 7.90 15.62 -11.60
CA ALA A 48 8.29 14.91 -12.81
C ALA A 48 9.27 13.79 -12.44
N VAL A 49 9.02 12.60 -12.99
CA VAL A 49 9.86 11.41 -12.80
C VAL A 49 10.84 11.30 -13.95
N SER A 50 12.13 11.24 -13.62
CA SER A 50 13.21 11.06 -14.61
C SER A 50 13.66 9.60 -14.75
N GLU A 51 13.54 8.82 -13.67
CA GLU A 51 13.92 7.41 -13.66
C GLU A 51 12.96 6.63 -12.75
N ALA A 52 12.60 5.40 -13.13
CA ALA A 52 11.87 4.48 -12.26
C ALA A 52 12.68 3.20 -12.03
N ASN A 53 12.66 2.70 -10.81
CA ASN A 53 13.41 1.54 -10.38
C ASN A 53 12.53 0.60 -9.57
N VAL A 54 12.69 -0.69 -9.77
CA VAL A 54 12.13 -1.74 -8.94
C VAL A 54 13.25 -2.25 -8.04
N VAL A 55 13.07 -2.12 -6.74
CA VAL A 55 14.16 -2.24 -5.76
C VAL A 55 13.84 -3.32 -4.74
N ALA A 56 14.80 -4.22 -4.52
CA ALA A 56 14.79 -5.13 -3.38
C ALA A 56 15.44 -4.44 -2.18
N HIS A 57 14.77 -4.44 -1.04
CA HIS A 57 15.35 -4.06 0.25
C HIS A 57 16.07 -5.24 0.90
N GLU A 58 16.50 -5.09 2.14
CA GLU A 58 17.18 -6.13 2.92
C GLU A 58 16.39 -7.45 2.96
N PRO A 59 17.08 -8.61 3.10
CA PRO A 59 16.42 -9.89 3.25
C PRO A 59 15.39 -9.90 4.39
N LEU A 60 14.25 -10.54 4.14
CA LEU A 60 13.24 -10.76 5.16
C LEU A 60 13.58 -12.01 5.98
N ALA A 61 13.22 -12.00 7.26
CA ALA A 61 13.49 -13.13 8.18
C ALA A 61 12.87 -14.47 7.72
N ASN A 62 11.81 -14.41 6.91
CA ASN A 62 11.11 -15.56 6.33
C ASN A 62 11.49 -15.83 4.86
N GLY A 63 12.59 -15.26 4.39
CA GLY A 63 13.12 -15.42 3.03
C GLY A 63 12.61 -14.40 2.03
N GLY A 64 13.38 -14.21 0.97
CA GLY A 64 13.15 -13.20 -0.07
C GLY A 64 13.50 -11.78 0.40
N ASN A 65 13.06 -10.79 -0.38
CA ASN A 65 13.22 -9.37 -0.08
C ASN A 65 11.86 -8.68 -0.09
N HIS A 66 11.76 -7.55 0.62
CA HIS A 66 10.71 -6.60 0.34
C HIS A 66 11.00 -5.89 -0.98
N TRP A 67 10.04 -5.87 -1.89
CA TRP A 67 10.16 -5.22 -3.20
C TRP A 67 9.25 -4.01 -3.27
N THR A 68 9.75 -2.92 -3.84
CA THR A 68 9.06 -1.63 -3.92
C THR A 68 9.52 -0.84 -5.15
N PHE A 69 8.82 0.25 -5.47
CA PHE A 69 9.21 1.15 -6.55
C PHE A 69 9.91 2.38 -5.99
N TYR A 70 10.92 2.85 -6.71
CA TYR A 70 11.61 4.10 -6.45
C TYR A 70 11.57 4.96 -7.70
N LEU A 71 11.09 6.19 -7.55
CA LEU A 71 11.00 7.18 -8.60
C LEU A 71 12.03 8.27 -8.31
N THR A 72 13.00 8.43 -9.21
CA THR A 72 13.89 9.58 -9.18
C THR A 72 13.12 10.77 -9.70
N VAL A 73 13.04 11.82 -8.88
CA VAL A 73 12.30 13.03 -9.19
C VAL A 73 13.19 14.26 -9.10
N ALA A 74 12.86 15.26 -9.91
CA ALA A 74 13.41 16.60 -9.82
C ALA A 74 12.32 17.57 -9.35
N SER A 75 12.64 18.41 -8.37
CA SER A 75 11.77 19.53 -8.02
C SER A 75 12.24 20.79 -8.73
N LYS A 76 11.31 21.59 -9.25
CA LYS A 76 11.62 22.96 -9.73
C LYS A 76 11.90 23.93 -8.57
N SER A 77 11.50 23.59 -7.35
CA SER A 77 11.63 24.43 -6.16
C SER A 77 12.87 24.14 -5.31
N LEU A 78 13.52 23.00 -5.53
CA LEU A 78 14.87 22.74 -5.03
C LEU A 78 15.82 23.02 -6.19
N GLY A 79 16.97 23.66 -5.93
CA GLY A 79 17.91 24.08 -6.99
C GLY A 79 18.25 22.94 -7.98
N SER A 80 18.68 23.28 -9.19
CA SER A 80 18.75 22.42 -10.39
C SER A 80 19.47 21.08 -10.26
N ASP A 81 20.20 20.84 -9.17
CA ASP A 81 21.11 19.71 -9.01
C ASP A 81 20.67 18.70 -7.92
N GLU A 82 19.60 18.97 -7.17
CA GLU A 82 19.13 18.05 -6.11
C GLU A 82 18.14 17.00 -6.64
N ARG A 83 18.64 15.79 -6.89
CA ARG A 83 17.80 14.61 -7.14
C ARG A 83 17.20 14.13 -5.83
N ARG A 84 15.90 13.81 -5.86
CA ARG A 84 15.19 13.19 -4.73
C ARG A 84 14.58 11.86 -5.15
N LEU A 85 14.29 11.01 -4.16
CA LEU A 85 13.65 9.72 -4.37
C LEU A 85 12.25 9.76 -3.77
N VAL A 86 11.27 9.32 -4.55
CA VAL A 86 9.93 8.98 -4.05
C VAL A 86 9.81 7.46 -4.05
N GLN A 87 9.61 6.88 -2.88
CA GLN A 87 9.28 5.46 -2.74
C GLN A 87 7.77 5.28 -2.89
N LEU A 88 7.38 4.37 -3.77
CA LEU A 88 6.00 3.92 -3.94
C LEU A 88 5.91 2.47 -3.46
N ASP A 89 5.34 2.31 -2.27
CA ASP A 89 5.31 1.04 -1.54
C ASP A 89 3.88 0.52 -1.31
N CYS A 90 3.78 -0.78 -1.03
CA CYS A 90 2.55 -1.40 -0.58
C CYS A 90 2.74 -2.00 0.81
N THR A 91 1.86 -1.65 1.75
CA THR A 91 1.91 -2.17 3.13
C THR A 91 0.53 -2.68 3.55
N PRO A 92 0.44 -3.68 4.44
CA PRO A 92 -0.83 -4.07 5.03
C PRO A 92 -1.39 -2.93 5.90
N SER A 93 -2.65 -2.56 5.69
CA SER A 93 -3.31 -1.48 6.44
C SER A 93 -3.74 -1.85 7.87
N GLY A 94 -3.87 -3.14 8.15
CA GLY A 94 -4.51 -3.67 9.35
C GLY A 94 -6.03 -3.72 9.25
N MET A 95 -6.61 -3.13 8.19
CA MET A 95 -8.05 -3.19 7.93
C MET A 95 -8.42 -4.54 7.31
N PRO A 96 -9.41 -5.27 7.84
CA PRO A 96 -9.85 -6.52 7.27
C PRO A 96 -10.27 -6.36 5.80
N ALA A 97 -9.97 -7.37 4.98
CA ALA A 97 -10.35 -7.41 3.56
C ALA A 97 -11.87 -7.30 3.33
N GLY A 98 -12.68 -7.66 4.32
CA GLY A 98 -14.14 -7.77 4.24
C GLY A 98 -14.59 -9.19 3.87
N GLY A 99 -15.89 -9.47 4.00
CA GLY A 99 -16.47 -10.76 3.54
C GLY A 99 -16.06 -12.01 4.33
N GLY A 100 -15.55 -11.88 5.55
CA GLY A 100 -15.15 -13.02 6.39
C GLY A 100 -13.79 -13.65 6.04
N GLY A 101 -13.05 -13.08 5.08
CA GLY A 101 -11.70 -13.53 4.74
C GLY A 101 -10.64 -13.07 5.73
N SER A 102 -9.61 -13.89 5.94
CA SER A 102 -8.37 -13.52 6.63
C SER A 102 -7.47 -12.70 5.71
N GLY A 103 -6.95 -11.57 6.18
CA GLY A 103 -6.03 -10.72 5.41
C GLY A 103 -6.25 -9.24 5.66
N SER A 104 -5.45 -8.42 4.97
CA SER A 104 -5.38 -6.98 5.21
C SER A 104 -5.45 -6.20 3.89
N LYS A 105 -6.29 -5.17 3.82
CA LYS A 105 -6.33 -4.25 2.67
C LYS A 105 -4.98 -3.58 2.49
N VAL A 106 -4.57 -3.33 1.25
CA VAL A 106 -3.33 -2.60 0.94
C VAL A 106 -3.45 -1.11 1.26
N ASN A 107 -2.41 -0.56 1.88
CA ASN A 107 -2.05 0.86 1.74
C ASN A 107 -1.03 0.99 0.61
N ILE A 108 -1.27 1.94 -0.28
CA ILE A 108 -0.28 2.45 -1.23
C ILE A 108 0.39 3.65 -0.55
N VAL A 109 1.67 3.53 -0.22
CA VAL A 109 2.42 4.55 0.51
C VAL A 109 3.36 5.25 -0.45
N VAL A 110 3.18 6.56 -0.61
CA VAL A 110 4.02 7.45 -1.43
C VAL A 110 4.88 8.30 -0.50
N SER A 111 6.17 7.96 -0.41
CA SER A 111 7.09 8.57 0.53
C SER A 111 8.18 9.36 -0.19
N LEU A 112 8.27 10.67 0.03
CA LEU A 112 9.43 11.46 -0.35
C LEU A 112 10.56 11.17 0.65
N LEU A 113 11.67 10.64 0.15
CA LEU A 113 12.81 10.26 0.98
C LEU A 113 13.77 11.44 1.19
N ASP A 114 14.31 11.56 2.40
CA ASP A 114 15.38 12.50 2.71
C ASP A 114 16.72 12.06 2.09
N ASP A 115 16.92 10.74 1.97
CA ASP A 115 18.08 10.16 1.29
C ASP A 115 17.94 10.34 -0.25
N GLN A 116 19.04 10.75 -0.88
CA GLN A 116 19.16 10.84 -2.33
C GLN A 116 19.68 9.53 -2.95
N LYS A 117 19.94 8.51 -2.12
CA LYS A 117 20.53 7.23 -2.51
C LYS A 117 19.61 6.07 -2.15
N PHE A 118 19.86 4.95 -2.82
CA PHE A 118 19.23 3.66 -2.53
C PHE A 118 19.92 2.94 -1.37
N SER A 119 20.03 3.57 -0.19
CA SER A 119 20.83 3.06 0.93
C SER A 119 20.45 1.66 1.42
N ARG A 120 19.19 1.26 1.22
CA ARG A 120 18.64 -0.05 1.61
C ARG A 120 18.63 -1.08 0.49
N ALA A 121 19.03 -0.70 -0.73
CA ALA A 121 18.90 -1.57 -1.88
C ALA A 121 19.88 -2.74 -1.83
N GLN A 122 19.34 -3.91 -2.15
CA GLN A 122 20.07 -5.16 -2.39
C GLN A 122 20.01 -5.57 -3.86
N CYS A 123 19.06 -5.03 -4.63
CA CYS A 123 18.95 -5.19 -6.07
C CYS A 123 18.21 -3.98 -6.63
N ILE A 124 18.64 -3.49 -7.80
CA ILE A 124 18.02 -2.35 -8.48
C ILE A 124 17.78 -2.74 -9.93
N CYS A 125 16.52 -2.85 -10.32
CA CYS A 125 16.11 -3.08 -11.69
C CYS A 125 15.58 -1.78 -12.28
N ARG A 126 16.29 -1.20 -13.26
CA ARG A 126 15.89 0.04 -13.95
C ARG A 126 14.76 -0.24 -14.92
N MET A 127 13.75 0.63 -14.91
CA MET A 127 12.60 0.57 -15.81
C MET A 127 12.64 1.75 -16.79
N SER A 128 12.57 1.46 -18.08
CA SER A 128 12.37 2.48 -19.10
C SER A 128 10.94 3.04 -19.00
N ILE A 129 10.84 4.36 -18.82
CA ILE A 129 9.57 5.08 -18.64
C ILE A 129 9.27 5.97 -19.85
N ARG A 130 7.99 6.26 -20.06
CA ARG A 130 7.56 7.30 -21.01
C ARG A 130 8.04 8.68 -20.53
N GLU A 131 8.33 9.58 -21.46
CA GLU A 131 8.64 10.97 -21.13
C GLU A 131 7.44 11.69 -20.48
N LEU A 132 7.74 12.74 -19.71
CA LEU A 132 6.76 13.64 -19.10
C LEU A 132 5.77 12.98 -18.13
N VAL A 133 6.14 11.84 -17.53
CA VAL A 133 5.35 11.22 -16.47
C VAL A 133 5.67 11.84 -15.10
N THR A 134 4.64 11.93 -14.27
CA THR A 134 4.69 12.44 -12.90
C THR A 134 4.48 11.32 -11.89
N VAL A 135 4.72 11.58 -10.60
CA VAL A 135 4.39 10.63 -9.53
C VAL A 135 2.88 10.34 -9.52
N ASP A 136 2.05 11.35 -9.76
CA ASP A 136 0.59 11.21 -9.84
C ASP A 136 0.19 10.19 -10.91
N ASP A 137 0.82 10.20 -12.10
CA ASP A 137 0.51 9.24 -13.17
C ASP A 137 0.64 7.77 -12.73
N PHE A 138 1.64 7.44 -11.90
CA PHE A 138 1.79 6.09 -11.34
C PHE A 138 0.65 5.75 -10.37
N VAL A 139 0.34 6.68 -9.47
CA VAL A 139 -0.72 6.48 -8.45
C VAL A 139 -2.10 6.42 -9.10
N ASP A 140 -2.34 7.24 -10.11
CA ASP A 140 -3.57 7.27 -10.91
C ASP A 140 -3.79 5.95 -11.64
N VAL A 141 -2.75 5.41 -12.29
CA VAL A 141 -2.87 4.10 -12.95
C VAL A 141 -3.23 3.01 -11.95
N ILE A 142 -2.57 2.97 -10.79
CA ILE A 142 -2.89 2.01 -9.72
C ILE A 142 -4.34 2.17 -9.26
N THR A 143 -4.78 3.39 -9.00
CA THR A 143 -6.10 3.65 -8.41
C THR A 143 -7.24 3.43 -9.42
N LYS A 144 -7.13 3.97 -10.64
CA LYS A 144 -8.11 3.82 -11.73
C LYS A 144 -8.31 2.37 -12.15
N HIS A 145 -7.28 1.53 -12.07
CA HIS A 145 -7.37 0.10 -12.37
C HIS A 145 -7.67 -0.78 -11.15
N GLY A 146 -8.09 -0.19 -10.02
CA GLY A 146 -8.53 -0.94 -8.85
C GLY A 146 -7.41 -1.69 -8.10
N ARG A 147 -6.14 -1.36 -8.35
CA ARG A 147 -5.00 -2.07 -7.74
C ARG A 147 -4.79 -1.72 -6.26
N HIS A 148 -5.42 -0.65 -5.80
CA HIS A 148 -5.60 -0.32 -4.38
C HIS A 148 -6.57 -1.27 -3.65
N LYS A 149 -7.24 -2.18 -4.38
CA LYS A 149 -8.09 -3.23 -3.81
C LYS A 149 -7.34 -4.53 -3.52
N TYR A 150 -6.01 -4.50 -3.53
CA TYR A 150 -5.19 -5.67 -3.20
C TYR A 150 -5.34 -6.05 -1.72
N VAL A 151 -5.28 -7.35 -1.46
CA VAL A 151 -5.34 -7.95 -0.13
C VAL A 151 -4.07 -8.75 0.10
N PHE A 152 -3.36 -8.39 1.18
CA PHE A 152 -2.26 -9.19 1.71
C PHE A 152 -2.81 -10.43 2.40
N ASP A 153 -2.03 -11.52 2.33
CA ASP A 153 -2.34 -12.73 3.10
C ASP A 153 -2.26 -12.47 4.62
N ASP A 154 -2.70 -13.45 5.40
CA ASP A 154 -2.66 -13.43 6.87
C ASP A 154 -1.24 -13.31 7.46
N LYS A 155 -0.22 -13.60 6.66
CA LYS A 155 1.20 -13.46 7.00
C LYS A 155 1.78 -12.12 6.54
N GLY A 156 0.97 -11.21 6.00
CA GLY A 156 1.41 -9.92 5.47
C GLY A 156 2.29 -10.05 4.21
N ARG A 157 2.30 -11.22 3.56
CA ARG A 157 3.05 -11.45 2.33
C ARG A 157 2.21 -11.01 1.14
N GLY A 158 2.87 -10.38 0.18
CA GLY A 158 2.19 -9.89 -1.01
C GLY A 158 2.92 -8.81 -1.77
N CYS A 159 3.88 -8.12 -1.15
CA CYS A 159 4.59 -7.00 -1.79
C CYS A 159 5.24 -7.40 -3.12
N LYS A 160 5.96 -8.54 -3.13
CA LYS A 160 6.57 -9.11 -4.34
C LYS A 160 5.54 -9.30 -5.47
N LYS A 161 4.38 -9.89 -5.17
CA LYS A 161 3.32 -10.10 -6.17
C LYS A 161 2.69 -8.79 -6.60
N TRP A 162 2.36 -7.90 -5.67
CA TRP A 162 1.74 -6.62 -5.97
C TRP A 162 2.64 -5.77 -6.89
N VAL A 163 3.94 -5.68 -6.60
CA VAL A 163 4.93 -5.01 -7.46
C VAL A 163 4.99 -5.64 -8.84
N ALA A 164 5.01 -6.98 -8.94
CA ALA A 164 5.00 -7.65 -10.23
C ALA A 164 3.72 -7.42 -11.06
N ASP A 165 2.57 -7.37 -10.39
CA ASP A 165 1.29 -7.02 -11.02
C ASP A 165 1.29 -5.55 -11.50
N GLN A 166 1.89 -4.64 -10.72
CA GLN A 166 1.99 -3.22 -11.10
C GLN A 166 2.94 -3.02 -12.29
N MET A 167 4.06 -3.75 -12.36
CA MET A 167 4.95 -3.69 -13.53
C MET A 167 4.23 -4.09 -14.82
N ASN A 168 3.41 -5.14 -14.78
CA ASN A 168 2.59 -5.52 -15.92
C ASN A 168 1.59 -4.41 -16.26
N LEU A 169 0.89 -3.86 -15.27
CA LEU A 169 -0.08 -2.79 -15.48
C LEU A 169 0.58 -1.55 -16.09
N PHE A 170 1.72 -1.10 -15.56
CA PHE A 170 2.44 0.06 -16.07
C PHE A 170 2.92 -0.15 -17.51
N LEU A 171 3.28 -1.37 -17.88
CA LEU A 171 3.60 -1.71 -19.27
C LEU A 171 2.34 -1.66 -20.16
N GLU A 172 1.24 -2.26 -19.71
CA GLU A 172 -0.05 -2.27 -20.43
C GLU A 172 -0.61 -0.86 -20.65
N THR A 173 -0.42 0.05 -19.69
CA THR A 173 -0.88 1.45 -19.78
C THR A 173 0.15 2.40 -20.39
N GLY A 174 1.33 1.89 -20.80
CA GLY A 174 2.39 2.67 -21.43
C GLY A 174 3.09 3.69 -20.52
N VAL A 175 3.07 3.47 -19.20
CA VAL A 175 3.94 4.18 -18.24
C VAL A 175 5.36 3.62 -18.34
N PHE A 176 5.47 2.29 -18.35
CA PHE A 176 6.69 1.59 -18.77
C PHE A 176 6.61 1.29 -20.26
N VAL A 177 7.74 1.44 -20.95
CA VAL A 177 7.80 1.35 -22.41
C VAL A 177 8.61 0.16 -22.93
N GLN A 178 9.30 -0.56 -22.05
CA GLN A 178 10.20 -1.65 -22.44
C GLN A 178 9.81 -2.96 -21.74
N GLU A 179 9.27 -3.92 -22.51
CA GLU A 179 8.88 -5.25 -21.99
C GLU A 179 10.08 -6.03 -21.43
N TYR A 180 11.26 -5.84 -22.03
CA TYR A 180 12.49 -6.51 -21.60
C TYR A 180 12.88 -6.16 -20.16
N ASP A 181 12.69 -4.90 -19.74
CA ASP A 181 13.01 -4.44 -18.39
C ASP A 181 12.10 -5.12 -17.37
N VAL A 182 10.80 -5.14 -17.64
CA VAL A 182 9.78 -5.81 -16.81
C VAL A 182 10.08 -7.30 -16.69
N LYS A 183 10.40 -7.97 -17.82
CA LYS A 183 10.70 -9.40 -17.83
C LYS A 183 11.93 -9.73 -17.00
N ASN A 184 12.98 -8.91 -17.07
CA ASN A 184 14.20 -9.15 -16.30
C ASN A 184 14.02 -8.86 -14.82
N ALA A 185 13.36 -7.75 -14.45
CA ALA A 185 13.04 -7.48 -13.06
C ALA A 185 12.24 -8.62 -12.42
N LYS A 186 11.23 -9.14 -13.13
CA LYS A 186 10.45 -10.29 -12.64
C LYS A 186 11.29 -11.56 -12.46
N LYS A 187 12.34 -11.77 -13.26
CA LYS A 187 13.29 -12.87 -13.04
C LYS A 187 14.15 -12.62 -11.80
N ASP A 188 14.64 -11.40 -11.60
CA ASP A 188 15.45 -11.04 -10.45
C ASP A 188 14.64 -11.11 -9.14
N MET A 189 13.34 -10.80 -9.18
CA MET A 189 12.40 -10.98 -8.07
C MET A 189 12.22 -12.43 -7.63
N MET A 190 12.61 -13.40 -8.46
CA MET A 190 12.56 -14.81 -8.05
C MET A 190 13.69 -15.18 -7.09
N PHE A 191 14.72 -14.35 -6.98
CA PHE A 191 15.86 -14.60 -6.09
C PHE A 191 15.78 -13.71 -4.85
N GLN A 192 16.38 -14.20 -3.76
CA GLN A 192 16.72 -13.36 -2.63
C GLN A 192 18.08 -12.68 -2.89
N TRP A 193 18.20 -11.43 -2.47
CA TRP A 193 19.36 -10.57 -2.67
C TRP A 193 19.91 -10.06 -1.34
N ASP A 194 21.22 -10.10 -1.18
CA ASP A 194 21.96 -9.52 -0.04
C ASP A 194 23.31 -9.03 -0.54
N ASN A 195 23.69 -7.82 -0.16
CA ASN A 195 24.87 -7.11 -0.62
C ASN A 195 25.05 -7.16 -2.16
N PHE A 196 23.97 -6.98 -2.92
CA PHE A 196 23.95 -7.07 -4.38
C PHE A 196 24.35 -8.43 -4.96
N GLN A 197 24.25 -9.49 -4.15
CA GLN A 197 24.47 -10.86 -4.56
C GLN A 197 23.21 -11.70 -4.37
N ARG A 198 22.98 -12.65 -5.27
CA ARG A 198 21.89 -13.63 -5.11
C ARG A 198 22.27 -14.60 -4.01
N VAL A 199 21.45 -14.66 -2.96
CA VAL A 199 21.68 -15.50 -1.79
C VAL A 199 20.44 -16.35 -1.51
N GLY A 200 20.35 -17.50 -2.17
CA GLY A 200 19.27 -18.46 -1.93
C GLY A 200 18.62 -18.96 -3.21
N ASP A 201 17.68 -19.86 -3.00
CA ASP A 201 16.99 -20.55 -4.08
C ASP A 201 15.88 -19.71 -4.70
N HIS A 202 15.44 -20.15 -5.87
CA HIS A 202 14.30 -19.59 -6.57
C HIS A 202 13.03 -19.65 -5.71
N SER A 203 12.37 -18.52 -5.52
CA SER A 203 11.22 -18.36 -4.63
C SER A 203 9.90 -18.26 -5.38
N ASP A 204 8.84 -18.90 -4.88
CA ASP A 204 7.51 -18.82 -5.50
C ASP A 204 6.86 -17.44 -5.38
N TRP A 205 5.93 -17.13 -6.29
CA TRP A 205 5.10 -15.94 -6.16
C TRP A 205 4.18 -16.07 -4.95
N ALA A 206 4.16 -15.06 -4.08
CA ALA A 206 3.19 -14.99 -3.00
C ALA A 206 1.75 -14.94 -3.56
N VAL A 207 0.80 -15.49 -2.81
CA VAL A 207 -0.63 -15.40 -3.16
C VAL A 207 -1.16 -14.04 -2.75
N GLY A 208 -1.90 -13.40 -3.63
CA GLY A 208 -2.54 -12.11 -3.39
C GLY A 208 -3.77 -11.98 -4.27
N VAL A 209 -4.82 -11.40 -3.72
CA VAL A 209 -6.12 -11.28 -4.38
C VAL A 209 -6.57 -9.83 -4.40
N TYR A 210 -7.44 -9.48 -5.34
CA TYR A 210 -8.08 -8.18 -5.42
C TYR A 210 -9.56 -8.36 -5.09
N TYR A 211 -10.11 -7.56 -4.17
CA TYR A 211 -11.55 -7.56 -3.92
C TYR A 211 -12.29 -6.73 -4.97
N GLN A 212 -13.57 -7.05 -5.19
CA GLN A 212 -14.45 -6.35 -6.12
C GLN A 212 -14.97 -5.04 -5.52
#